data_AF-A0A536WC70-F1
#
_entry.id   AF-A0A536WC70-F1
#
_cell.length_a   1.000
_cell.length_b   1.000
_cell.length_c   1.000
_cell.angle_alpha   90.00
_cell.angle_beta   90.00
_cell.angle_gamma   90.00
#
_symmetry.space_group_name_H-M   'P 1'
#
loop_
_entity.id
_entity.type
_entity.pdbx_description
1 polymer ?
#
loop_
_entity_poly.entity_id
_entity_poly.type
_entity_poly.pdbx_seq_one_letter_code
_entity_poly.pdbx_strand_id
1 'polypeptide(L)'
;MKYADLRDFLAQLERRGELKRIAVEVDPRLEMTEICDRVLKANGPALLFEKPQGFDGTGGRPRIPVLGNLFGTPQRVALGMGEESVAALREVGKLLAFLKEPEPPKGLKDAWQNTRPVFLQVMHMTPKERSAA
;
A
#
# COMPACT_ATOMS: atom_id res chain seq x y z
N MET A 1 1.25 -9.79 8.44
CA MET A 1 1.08 -8.58 7.60
C MET A 1 0.41 -7.52 8.45
N LYS A 2 0.85 -6.25 8.37
CA LYS A 2 0.26 -5.15 9.17
C LYS A 2 -1.18 -4.81 8.76
N TYR A 3 -1.60 -5.24 7.58
CA TYR A 3 -2.96 -5.07 7.06
C TYR A 3 -3.51 -6.42 6.61
N ALA A 4 -4.81 -6.64 6.85
CA ALA A 4 -5.51 -7.83 6.36
C ALA A 4 -5.86 -7.73 4.87
N ASP A 5 -6.29 -6.55 4.43
CA ASP A 5 -6.64 -6.24 3.05
C ASP A 5 -6.56 -4.71 2.78
N LEU A 6 -6.95 -4.29 1.58
CA LEU A 6 -7.00 -2.87 1.22
C LEU A 6 -8.01 -2.08 2.07
N ARG A 7 -9.13 -2.69 2.49
CA ARG A 7 -10.18 -1.99 3.24
C ARG A 7 -9.70 -1.65 4.65
N ASP A 8 -8.98 -2.57 5.28
CA ASP A 8 -8.29 -2.34 6.56
C ASP A 8 -7.26 -1.20 6.43
N PHE A 9 -6.46 -1.20 5.36
CA PHE A 9 -5.51 -0.11 5.10
C PHE A 9 -6.22 1.25 4.95
N LEU A 10 -7.31 1.32 4.19
CA LEU A 10 -8.09 2.55 4.02
C LEU A 10 -8.70 3.03 5.34
N ALA A 11 -9.24 2.13 6.16
CA ALA A 11 -9.76 2.47 7.49
C ALA A 11 -8.67 3.03 8.41
N GLN A 12 -7.44 2.52 8.30
CA GLN A 12 -6.29 3.04 9.04
C GLN A 12 -5.86 4.42 8.56
N LEU A 13 -5.83 4.67 7.24
CA LEU A 13 -5.57 6.00 6.69
C LEU A 13 -6.63 7.01 7.11
N GLU A 14 -7.91 6.62 7.10
CA GLU A 14 -9.03 7.46 7.54
C GLU A 14 -8.89 7.89 9.01
N ARG A 15 -8.55 6.95 9.90
CA ARG A 15 -8.26 7.27 11.32
C ARG A 15 -7.09 8.24 11.51
N ARG A 16 -6.13 8.24 10.59
CA ARG A 16 -4.96 9.14 10.61
C ARG A 16 -5.21 10.48 9.90
N GLY A 17 -6.40 10.70 9.32
CA GLY A 17 -6.68 11.89 8.51
C GLY A 17 -6.03 11.88 7.12
N GLU A 18 -5.48 10.73 6.70
CA GLU A 18 -4.76 10.52 5.44
C GLU A 18 -5.67 10.00 4.31
N LEU A 19 -6.97 9.85 4.57
CA LEU A 19 -7.99 9.52 3.58
C LEU A 19 -9.15 10.52 3.68
N LYS A 20 -9.58 11.04 2.53
CA LYS A 20 -10.78 11.87 2.41
C LYS A 20 -11.81 11.18 1.52
N ARG A 21 -13.03 11.01 2.05
CA ARG A 21 -14.19 10.58 1.27
C ARG A 21 -14.83 11.75 0.54
N ILE A 22 -15.10 11.56 -0.74
CA ILE A 22 -15.73 12.53 -1.63
C ILE A 22 -17.13 11.97 -1.97
N ALA A 23 -18.14 12.50 -1.27
CA ALA A 23 -19.53 12.05 -1.36
C ALA A 23 -20.35 12.78 -2.43
N VAL A 24 -19.80 13.85 -3.01
CA VAL A 24 -20.38 14.53 -4.17
C VAL A 24 -20.16 13.70 -5.43
N GLU A 25 -21.05 13.84 -6.41
CA GLU A 25 -20.84 13.20 -7.71
C GLU A 25 -19.69 13.87 -8.45
N VAL A 26 -18.80 13.07 -9.04
CA VAL A 26 -17.62 13.53 -9.78
C VAL A 26 -17.48 12.70 -11.04
N ASP A 27 -17.17 13.34 -12.17
CA ASP A 27 -16.94 12.66 -13.44
C ASP A 27 -15.58 11.92 -13.41
N PRO A 28 -15.55 10.59 -13.65
CA PRO A 28 -14.30 9.86 -13.84
C PRO A 28 -13.46 10.42 -14.99
N ARG A 29 -14.09 11.04 -15.99
CA ARG A 29 -13.42 11.65 -17.12
C ARG A 29 -12.83 12.99 -16.72
N LEU A 30 -11.54 12.96 -16.39
CA LEU A 30 -10.66 14.12 -16.16
C LEU A 30 -10.93 14.89 -14.86
N GLU A 31 -12.17 14.98 -14.34
CA GLU A 31 -12.41 15.70 -13.07
C GLU A 31 -11.72 15.01 -11.88
N MET A 32 -11.88 13.69 -11.74
CA MET A 32 -11.18 12.94 -10.69
C MET A 32 -9.66 13.09 -10.79
N THR A 33 -9.12 13.11 -12.01
CA THR A 33 -7.68 13.29 -12.26
C THR A 33 -7.22 14.69 -11.85
N GLU A 34 -7.95 15.74 -12.23
CA GLU A 34 -7.63 17.12 -11.85
C GLU A 34 -7.67 17.32 -10.33
N ILE A 35 -8.67 16.73 -9.66
CA ILE A 35 -8.75 16.75 -8.20
C ILE A 35 -7.55 16.02 -7.59
N CYS A 36 -7.23 14.82 -8.08
CA CYS A 36 -6.07 14.06 -7.60
C CYS A 36 -4.76 14.82 -7.83
N ASP A 37 -4.58 15.47 -8.97
CA ASP A 37 -3.37 16.24 -9.31
C ASP A 37 -3.17 17.43 -8.35
N ARG A 38 -4.22 18.21 -8.10
CA ARG A 38 -4.17 19.32 -7.13
C ARG A 38 -3.86 18.83 -5.72
N VAL A 39 -4.53 17.77 -5.28
CA VAL A 39 -4.32 17.20 -3.94
C VAL A 39 -2.91 16.61 -3.81
N LEU A 40 -2.41 15.94 -4.85
CA LEU A 40 -1.04 15.41 -4.90
C LEU A 40 -0.01 16.54 -4.77
N LYS A 41 -0.13 17.60 -5.58
CA LYS A 41 0.77 18.77 -5.55
C LYS A 41 0.76 19.49 -4.20
N ALA A 42 -0.37 19.44 -3.50
CA ALA A 42 -0.52 20.00 -2.15
C ALA A 42 -0.11 19.03 -1.02
N ASN A 43 0.45 17.85 -1.34
CA ASN A 43 0.75 16.76 -0.39
C ASN A 43 -0.48 16.34 0.46
N GLY A 44 -1.67 16.43 -0.12
CA GLY A 44 -2.92 16.12 0.55
C GLY A 44 -3.22 14.61 0.66
N PRO A 45 -4.37 14.25 1.25
CA PRO A 45 -4.73 12.88 1.59
C PRO A 45 -5.03 12.01 0.34
N ALA A 46 -5.13 10.70 0.54
CA ALA A 46 -5.77 9.81 -0.42
C ALA A 46 -7.26 10.18 -0.58
N LEU A 47 -7.84 9.88 -1.75
CA LEU A 47 -9.20 10.28 -2.09
C LEU A 47 -10.05 9.06 -2.43
N LEU A 48 -11.20 8.92 -1.78
CA LEU A 48 -12.19 7.90 -2.14
C LEU A 48 -13.44 8.58 -2.70
N PHE A 49 -13.64 8.49 -4.01
CA PHE A 49 -14.80 8.98 -4.71
C PHE A 49 -15.93 7.96 -4.62
N GLU A 50 -16.97 8.28 -3.85
CA GLU A 50 -18.06 7.35 -3.54
C GLU A 50 -19.17 7.34 -4.59
N LYS A 51 -19.22 8.38 -5.42
CA LYS A 51 -20.23 8.56 -6.48
C LYS A 51 -19.59 8.97 -7.80
N PRO A 52 -18.96 8.04 -8.53
CA PRO A 52 -18.50 8.32 -9.89
C PRO A 52 -19.71 8.46 -10.82
N GLN A 53 -19.76 9.52 -11.62
CA GLN A 53 -20.84 9.77 -12.57
C GLN A 53 -21.02 8.59 -13.54
N GLY A 54 -22.25 8.12 -13.72
CA GLY A 54 -22.58 6.99 -14.61
C GLY A 54 -22.25 5.59 -14.05
N PHE A 55 -21.84 5.50 -12.79
CA PHE A 55 -21.59 4.25 -12.04
C PHE A 55 -22.41 4.21 -10.75
N ASP A 56 -23.70 4.56 -10.84
CA ASP A 56 -24.60 4.68 -9.68
C ASP A 56 -25.36 3.39 -9.32
N GLY A 57 -25.20 2.33 -10.11
CA GLY A 57 -25.97 1.08 -9.97
C GLY A 57 -27.07 0.91 -11.01
N THR A 58 -27.31 1.91 -11.88
CA THR A 58 -28.37 1.88 -12.90
C THR A 58 -27.85 1.34 -14.24
N GLY A 59 -28.77 0.92 -15.12
CA GLY A 59 -28.41 0.46 -16.47
C GLY A 59 -27.55 -0.81 -16.51
N GLY A 60 -27.62 -1.65 -15.48
CA GLY A 60 -26.83 -2.89 -15.37
C GLY A 60 -25.37 -2.69 -14.97
N ARG A 61 -24.96 -1.47 -14.62
CA ARG A 61 -23.59 -1.17 -14.18
C ARG A 61 -23.51 -1.19 -12.66
N PRO A 62 -22.56 -1.93 -12.06
CA PRO A 62 -22.38 -1.92 -10.62
C PRO A 62 -21.89 -0.54 -10.15
N ARG A 63 -22.30 -0.17 -8.93
CA ARG A 63 -21.70 0.96 -8.22
C ARG A 63 -20.30 0.58 -7.76
N ILE A 64 -19.29 1.24 -8.32
CA ILE A 64 -17.88 0.99 -7.99
C ILE A 64 -17.23 2.30 -7.58
N PRO A 65 -16.91 2.52 -6.29
CA PRO A 65 -16.15 3.67 -5.84
C PRO A 65 -14.75 3.71 -6.47
N VAL A 66 -14.23 4.92 -6.69
CA VAL A 66 -12.88 5.11 -7.24
C VAL A 66 -11.95 5.60 -6.14
N LEU A 67 -10.87 4.86 -5.89
CA LEU A 67 -9.79 5.25 -4.99
C LEU A 67 -8.66 5.90 -5.81
N GLY A 68 -8.34 7.14 -5.48
CA GLY A 68 -7.26 7.91 -6.10
C GLY A 68 -6.25 8.41 -5.07
N ASN A 69 -5.10 8.88 -5.55
CA ASN A 69 -4.05 9.48 -4.74
C ASN A 69 -3.54 8.65 -3.54
N LEU A 70 -3.72 7.32 -3.56
CA LEU A 70 -3.44 6.43 -2.44
C LEU A 70 -1.99 6.56 -1.96
N PHE A 71 -1.04 6.58 -2.89
CA PHE A 71 0.39 6.69 -2.62
C PHE A 71 0.95 8.08 -2.98
N GLY A 72 0.13 9.12 -2.85
CA GLY A 72 0.51 10.48 -3.20
C GLY A 72 1.58 11.13 -2.30
N THR A 73 1.95 10.50 -1.19
CA THR A 73 3.03 10.99 -0.32
C THR A 73 4.01 9.87 0.04
N PRO A 74 5.30 10.17 0.26
CA PRO A 74 6.28 9.19 0.73
C PRO A 74 5.86 8.50 2.03
N GLN A 75 5.18 9.24 2.92
CA GLN A 75 4.65 8.71 4.18
C GLN A 75 3.60 7.63 3.93
N ARG A 76 2.64 7.84 3.01
CA ARG A 76 1.65 6.81 2.67
C ARG A 76 2.26 5.60 1.97
N VAL A 77 3.33 5.79 1.19
CA VAL A 77 4.12 4.66 0.63
C VAL A 77 4.74 3.83 1.76
N ALA A 78 5.41 4.48 2.72
CA ALA A 78 5.97 3.79 3.88
C ALA A 78 4.89 3.03 4.67
N LEU A 79 3.76 3.68 4.94
CA LEU A 79 2.62 3.06 5.62
C LEU A 79 2.12 1.84 4.85
N GLY A 80 1.98 1.90 3.53
CA GLY A 80 1.56 0.79 2.69
C GLY A 80 2.53 -0.40 2.70
N MET A 81 3.82 -0.13 2.92
CA MET A 81 4.86 -1.16 3.11
C MET A 81 4.91 -1.69 4.54
N GLY A 82 4.02 -1.21 5.42
CA GLY A 82 4.00 -1.58 6.82
C GLY A 82 5.09 -0.90 7.64
N GLU A 83 5.55 0.28 7.24
CA GLU A 83 6.53 1.08 7.97
C GLU A 83 5.93 2.41 8.45
N GLU A 84 6.37 2.92 9.59
CA GLU A 84 5.86 4.18 10.15
C GLU A 84 6.66 5.41 9.67
N SER A 85 7.78 5.21 8.98
CA SER A 85 8.62 6.32 8.51
C SER A 85 9.24 6.05 7.15
N VAL A 86 9.49 7.13 6.42
CA VAL A 86 10.19 7.09 5.12
C VAL A 86 11.63 6.57 5.28
N ALA A 87 12.27 6.83 6.43
CA ALA A 87 13.62 6.34 6.70
C ALA A 87 13.71 4.80 6.69
N ALA A 88 12.65 4.11 7.13
CA ALA A 88 12.58 2.65 7.13
C ALA A 88 12.59 2.05 5.71
N LEU A 89 12.19 2.82 4.69
CA LEU A 89 12.28 2.37 3.29
C LEU A 89 13.73 2.06 2.87
N ARG A 90 14.72 2.72 3.47
CA ARG A 90 16.14 2.42 3.24
C ARG A 90 16.50 1.02 3.73
N GLU A 91 15.99 0.61 4.89
CA GLU A 91 16.23 -0.73 5.43
C GLU A 91 15.54 -1.81 4.58
N VAL A 92 14.34 -1.53 4.05
CA VAL A 92 13.70 -2.42 3.07
C VAL A 92 14.56 -2.57 1.81
N GLY A 93 15.15 -1.47 1.32
CA GLY A 93 16.07 -1.51 0.18
C GLY A 93 17.30 -2.38 0.44
N LYS A 94 17.89 -2.32 1.63
CA LYS A 94 19.02 -3.19 2.02
C LYS A 94 18.62 -4.66 2.07
N LEU A 95 17.43 -4.97 2.61
CA LEU A 95 16.90 -6.33 2.64
C LEU A 95 16.72 -6.88 1.22
N LEU A 96 16.12 -6.10 0.31
CA LEU A 96 15.96 -6.49 -1.09
C LEU A 96 17.30 -6.69 -1.80
N ALA A 97 18.30 -5.84 -1.52
CA ALA A 97 19.66 -6.00 -2.06
C ALA A 97 20.31 -7.30 -1.56
N PHE A 98 20.18 -7.61 -0.26
CA PHE A 98 20.67 -8.86 0.32
C PHE A 98 19.98 -10.09 -0.28
N LEU A 99 18.67 -10.05 -0.50
CA LEU A 99 17.92 -11.16 -1.11
C LEU A 99 18.35 -11.43 -2.56
N LYS A 100 18.82 -10.40 -3.29
CA LYS A 100 19.28 -10.52 -4.68
C LYS A 100 20.63 -11.22 -4.76
N GLU A 101 21.60 -10.79 -3.95
CA GLU A 101 22.95 -11.36 -3.90
C GLU A 101 23.35 -11.56 -2.44
N PRO A 102 22.98 -12.70 -1.82
CA PRO A 102 23.37 -12.97 -0.45
C PRO A 102 24.87 -13.20 -0.38
N GLU A 103 25.57 -12.45 0.48
CA GLU A 103 27.00 -12.70 0.71
C GLU A 103 27.19 -14.11 1.30
N PRO A 104 28.07 -14.95 0.72
CA PRO A 104 28.34 -16.26 1.27
C PRO A 104 28.98 -16.11 2.67
N PRO A 105 28.52 -16.88 3.67
CA PRO A 105 29.01 -16.74 5.04
C PRO A 105 30.51 -17.02 5.09
N LYS A 106 31.26 -16.17 5.79
CA LYS A 106 32.73 -16.29 5.86
C LYS A 106 33.20 -17.41 6.80
N GLY A 107 32.28 -18.08 7.49
CA GLY A 107 32.54 -19.27 8.33
C GLY A 107 31.33 -19.81 9.08
N LEU A 108 31.49 -20.92 9.81
CA LEU A 108 30.43 -21.62 10.56
C LEU A 108 29.76 -20.76 11.65
N LYS A 109 30.54 -19.90 12.33
CA LYS A 109 30.02 -18.98 13.36
C LYS A 109 29.16 -17.87 12.75
N ASP A 110 29.56 -17.40 11.58
CA ASP A 110 28.89 -16.36 10.80
C ASP A 110 27.57 -16.87 10.20
N ALA A 111 27.57 -18.12 9.72
CA ALA A 111 26.35 -18.80 9.31
C ALA A 111 25.31 -18.86 10.44
N TRP A 112 25.70 -19.23 11.67
CA TRP A 112 24.73 -19.33 12.77
C TRP A 112 24.16 -17.97 13.22
N GLN A 113 24.96 -16.91 13.20
CA GLN A 113 24.54 -15.58 13.68
C GLN A 113 23.78 -14.77 12.63
N ASN A 114 24.27 -14.75 11.39
CA ASN A 114 23.78 -13.85 10.35
C ASN A 114 22.80 -14.51 9.36
N THR A 115 22.95 -15.81 9.06
CA THR A 115 22.07 -16.47 8.08
C THR A 115 20.79 -17.04 8.68
N ARG A 116 20.77 -17.40 9.97
CA ARG A 116 19.58 -17.94 10.67
C ARG A 116 18.38 -16.99 10.71
N PRO A 117 18.51 -15.70 11.07
CA PRO A 117 17.37 -14.77 11.12
C PRO A 117 16.76 -14.53 9.74
N VAL A 118 17.61 -14.44 8.71
CA VAL A 118 17.17 -14.19 7.34
C VAL A 118 16.51 -15.44 6.74
N PHE A 119 17.06 -16.63 7.00
CA PHE A 119 16.44 -17.88 6.58
C PHE A 119 15.03 -18.05 7.18
N LEU A 120 14.85 -17.69 8.46
CA LEU A 120 13.53 -17.67 9.10
C LEU A 120 12.57 -16.67 8.43
N GLN A 121 13.05 -15.49 8.02
CA GLN A 121 12.23 -14.52 7.28
C GLN A 121 11.79 -15.08 5.92
N VAL A 122 12.69 -15.71 5.18
CA VAL A 122 12.40 -16.34 3.87
C VAL A 122 11.36 -17.45 4.02
N MET A 123 11.44 -18.25 5.08
CA MET A 123 10.46 -19.32 5.39
C MET A 123 9.04 -18.79 5.61
N HIS A 124 8.87 -17.51 5.99
CA HIS A 124 7.57 -16.87 6.15
C HIS A 124 7.03 -16.20 4.87
N MET A 125 7.77 -16.24 3.75
CA MET A 125 7.39 -15.57 2.50
C MET A 125 6.45 -16.40 1.62
N THR A 126 6.31 -17.70 1.87
CA THR A 126 5.43 -18.56 1.07
C THR A 126 3.97 -18.07 1.18
N PRO A 127 3.29 -17.81 0.05
CA PRO A 127 1.89 -17.40 0.07
C PRO A 127 1.03 -18.43 0.82
N LYS A 128 0.19 -17.95 1.74
CA LYS A 128 -0.79 -18.82 2.40
C LYS A 128 -1.96 -19.05 1.45
N GLU A 129 -2.06 -20.26 0.91
CA GLU A 129 -3.20 -20.65 0.10
C GLU A 129 -4.49 -20.63 0.92
N ARG A 130 -5.57 -20.14 0.31
CA ARG A 130 -6.91 -20.21 0.84
C ARG A 130 -7.79 -20.87 -0.22
N SER A 131 -8.51 -21.93 0.15
CA SER A 131 -9.58 -22.46 -0.70
C SER A 131 -10.66 -21.38 -0.83
N ALA A 132 -11.09 -21.10 -2.05
CA ALA A 132 -12.27 -20.27 -2.27
C ALA A 132 -13.47 -20.96 -1.60
N ALA A 133 -14.19 -20.20 -0.77
CA ALA A 133 -15.49 -20.59 -0.22
C ALA A 133 -16.59 -20.05 -1.12
#